data_AF-A0A0E0BEB6-F1
#
_entry.id   AF-A0A0E0BEB6-F1
#
_cell.length_a   1.000
_cell.length_b   1.000
_cell.length_c   1.000
_cell.angle_alpha   90.00
_cell.angle_beta   90.00
_cell.angle_gamma   90.00
#
_symmetry.space_group_name_H-M   'P 1'
#
loop_
_entity.id
_entity.type
_entity.pdbx_description
1 polymer ?
#
loop_
_entity_poly.entity_id
_entity_poly.type
_entity_poly.pdbx_seq_one_letter_code
_entity_poly.pdbx_strand_id
1 'polypeptide(L)'
;MWSSRAWRGALLLYWEGQLYPVPDSRQAIFNDAATLKLTEKTVLFRFFELVRAHIAAAAAAADEGEEASDKKISDQDLDLPFVEYLKKHQLPPKLRAVVLYAIAMADYDQDTDCCEKLLATREGIQTIALYSSSIGRFANAQGAFIYPMYGHGELPQAFCRCAAVNGALYVLRMPISALLMDEERKNCLGARLTSGQDILCQQLILDPSYKVPILDAPSDGSDSNLLRKVARGICIISKSVKQDSSNLLIVFPPKSLEEQQIAAIRGLQLSSNLAVCPPGLFMVYLSTPCADTSTGKQYIKKAIDALFAPQASDSLEGHLEETSENNEDLRPTVIWSCVYVQEITEGTSSSLLSCPTPDEHLDYRSILDSSKKLFADICPNEEFLPKKSAAVYADDDSDSAE
;
A
#
# COMPACT_ATOMS: atom_id res chain seq x y z
N MET A 1 14.36 15.19 15.93
CA MET A 1 14.86 13.90 16.45
C MET A 1 13.77 12.85 16.20
N TRP A 2 13.66 12.34 14.97
CA TRP A 2 12.73 11.27 14.62
C TRP A 2 13.46 9.95 14.80
N SER A 3 13.14 9.19 15.85
CA SER A 3 13.65 7.82 16.00
C SER A 3 12.82 6.91 15.10
N SER A 4 13.25 6.70 13.85
CA SER A 4 12.69 5.66 13.01
C SER A 4 13.25 4.31 13.47
N ARG A 5 12.50 3.58 14.32
CA ARG A 5 12.74 2.14 14.48
C ARG A 5 12.23 1.46 13.23
N ALA A 6 13.14 0.84 12.50
CA ALA A 6 12.83 0.32 11.19
C ALA A 6 12.06 -1.00 11.22
N TRP A 7 11.40 -1.25 10.10
CA TRP A 7 10.66 -2.47 9.80
C TRP A 7 11.63 -3.66 9.73
N ARG A 8 11.59 -4.52 10.76
CA ARG A 8 12.05 -5.92 10.66
C ARG A 8 10.83 -6.77 10.32
N GLY A 9 10.53 -6.89 9.03
CA GLY A 9 9.42 -7.72 8.61
C GLY A 9 9.80 -8.74 7.55
N ALA A 10 9.05 -9.83 7.54
CA ALA A 10 9.17 -10.89 6.54
C ALA A 10 7.97 -10.85 5.59
N LEU A 11 8.21 -11.18 4.33
CA LEU A 11 7.19 -11.35 3.31
C LEU A 11 6.82 -12.84 3.23
N LEU A 12 5.53 -13.15 3.31
CA LEU A 12 4.98 -14.51 3.25
C LEU A 12 3.97 -14.62 2.10
N LEU A 13 4.04 -15.72 1.36
CA LEU A 13 3.07 -16.08 0.32
C LEU A 13 2.23 -17.25 0.80
N TYR A 14 0.91 -17.15 0.73
CA TYR A 14 0.01 -18.27 0.94
C TYR A 14 -0.09 -19.10 -0.34
N TRP A 15 0.23 -20.38 -0.27
CA TRP A 15 0.21 -21.30 -1.41
C TRP A 15 -0.22 -22.69 -0.94
N GLU A 16 -1.16 -23.34 -1.62
CA GLU A 16 -1.57 -24.73 -1.31
C GLU A 16 -1.88 -24.97 0.19
N GLY A 17 -2.53 -24.01 0.86
CA GLY A 17 -2.91 -24.14 2.27
C GLY A 17 -1.82 -23.78 3.30
N GLN A 18 -0.63 -23.34 2.87
CA GLN A 18 0.49 -23.04 3.77
C GLN A 18 1.14 -21.69 3.46
N LEU A 19 1.77 -21.08 4.48
CA LEU A 19 2.53 -19.84 4.35
C LEU A 19 4.01 -20.14 4.07
N TYR A 20 4.52 -19.62 2.97
CA TYR A 20 5.92 -19.74 2.57
C TYR A 20 6.65 -18.40 2.69
N PRO A 21 7.87 -18.35 3.25
CA PRO A 21 8.69 -17.15 3.17
C PRO A 21 9.02 -16.82 1.71
N VAL A 22 8.85 -15.56 1.34
CA VAL A 22 9.30 -15.05 0.04
C VAL A 22 10.76 -14.65 0.18
N PRO A 23 11.67 -15.19 -0.64
CA PRO A 23 13.07 -14.79 -0.61
C PRO A 23 13.23 -13.31 -0.96
N ASP A 24 13.85 -12.55 -0.07
CA ASP A 24 14.04 -11.10 -0.17
C ASP A 24 15.44 -10.71 -0.67
N SER A 25 16.34 -11.68 -0.83
CA SER A 25 17.73 -11.45 -1.21
C SER A 25 18.33 -12.66 -1.91
N ARG A 26 19.45 -12.44 -2.61
CA ARG A 26 20.23 -13.54 -3.21
C ARG A 26 20.62 -14.56 -2.13
N GLN A 27 21.07 -14.10 -0.96
CA GLN A 27 21.42 -14.99 0.15
C GLN A 27 20.19 -15.76 0.66
N ALA A 28 19.02 -15.13 0.76
CA ALA A 28 17.78 -15.81 1.13
C ALA A 28 17.38 -16.89 0.11
N ILE A 29 17.46 -16.61 -1.20
CA ILE A 29 17.17 -17.60 -2.26
C ILE A 29 18.12 -18.80 -2.16
N PHE A 30 19.41 -18.54 -1.94
CA PHE A 30 20.41 -19.62 -1.81
C PHE A 30 20.18 -20.44 -0.53
N ASN A 31 19.93 -19.79 0.60
CA ASN A 31 19.76 -20.43 1.91
C ASN A 31 18.40 -21.15 2.06
N ASP A 32 17.41 -20.86 1.23
CA ASP A 32 16.08 -21.49 1.30
C ASP A 32 16.09 -22.92 0.71
N ALA A 33 16.72 -23.85 1.42
CA ALA A 33 16.75 -25.26 1.02
C ALA A 33 15.42 -25.99 1.24
N ALA A 34 14.51 -25.40 2.03
CA ALA A 34 13.29 -26.05 2.47
C ALA A 34 12.10 -25.83 1.52
N THR A 35 12.02 -24.67 0.85
CA THR A 35 10.81 -24.33 0.06
C THR A 35 11.01 -24.23 -1.45
N LEU A 36 12.26 -24.22 -1.93
CA LEU A 36 12.62 -24.12 -3.36
C LEU A 36 13.58 -25.22 -3.80
N LYS A 37 13.24 -25.93 -4.89
CA LYS A 37 14.13 -26.91 -5.52
C LYS A 37 15.29 -26.21 -6.23
N LEU A 38 16.41 -26.92 -6.42
CA LEU A 38 17.62 -26.36 -7.05
C LEU A 38 17.36 -25.81 -8.47
N THR A 39 16.51 -26.49 -9.24
CA THR A 39 16.10 -26.08 -10.58
C THR A 39 15.31 -24.76 -10.55
N GLU A 40 14.38 -24.63 -9.61
CA GLU A 40 13.55 -23.43 -9.41
C GLU A 40 14.41 -22.23 -9.00
N LYS A 41 15.36 -22.43 -8.08
CA LYS A 41 16.35 -21.40 -7.71
C LYS A 41 17.15 -20.91 -8.89
N THR A 42 17.59 -21.82 -9.76
CA THR A 42 18.41 -21.49 -10.93
C THR A 42 17.64 -20.64 -11.94
N VAL A 43 16.37 -20.99 -12.20
CA VAL A 43 15.49 -20.21 -13.10
C VAL A 43 15.21 -18.83 -12.52
N LEU A 44 14.84 -18.76 -11.23
CA LEU A 44 14.55 -17.50 -10.55
C LEU A 44 15.77 -16.56 -10.54
N PHE A 45 16.94 -17.12 -10.25
CA PHE A 45 18.20 -16.38 -10.26
C PHE A 45 18.52 -15.83 -11.66
N ARG A 46 18.39 -16.65 -12.71
CA ARG A 46 18.60 -16.23 -14.09
C ARG A 46 17.67 -15.09 -14.48
N PHE A 47 16.40 -15.16 -14.06
CA PHE A 47 15.42 -14.10 -14.30
C PHE A 47 15.83 -12.79 -13.62
N PHE A 48 16.17 -12.81 -12.33
CA PHE A 48 16.59 -11.58 -11.62
C PHE A 48 17.90 -10.99 -12.15
N GLU A 49 18.87 -11.81 -12.56
CA GLU A 49 20.09 -11.31 -13.20
C GLU A 49 19.80 -10.64 -14.55
N LEU A 50 18.86 -11.18 -15.32
CA LEU A 50 18.43 -10.57 -16.57
C LEU A 50 17.75 -9.21 -16.33
N VAL A 51 16.84 -9.14 -15.36
CA VAL A 51 16.19 -7.88 -14.96
C VAL A 51 17.23 -6.87 -14.46
N ARG A 52 18.20 -7.29 -13.64
CA ARG A 52 19.29 -6.43 -13.15
C ARG A 52 20.16 -5.91 -14.28
N ALA A 53 20.50 -6.75 -15.26
CA ALA A 53 21.27 -6.35 -16.42
C ALA A 53 20.51 -5.30 -17.26
N HIS A 54 19.21 -5.49 -17.45
CA HIS A 54 18.37 -4.51 -18.14
C HIS A 54 18.31 -3.16 -17.41
N ILE A 55 18.16 -3.19 -16.08
CA ILE A 55 18.15 -1.96 -15.25
C ILE A 55 19.50 -1.23 -15.35
N ALA A 56 20.61 -1.97 -15.25
CA ALA A 56 21.95 -1.38 -15.36
C ALA A 56 22.20 -0.76 -16.73
N ALA A 57 21.77 -1.42 -17.81
CA ALA A 57 21.87 -0.90 -19.17
C ALA A 57 21.01 0.37 -19.37
N ALA A 58 19.80 0.41 -18.79
CA ALA A 58 18.94 1.59 -18.85
C ALA A 58 19.53 2.79 -18.08
N ALA A 59 20.16 2.55 -16.92
CA ALA A 59 20.83 3.60 -16.15
C ALA A 59 22.05 4.17 -16.89
N ALA A 60 22.90 3.31 -17.48
CA ALA A 60 24.06 3.72 -18.25
C ALA A 60 23.67 4.54 -19.51
N ALA A 61 22.60 4.15 -20.19
CA ALA A 61 22.09 4.89 -21.35
C ALA A 61 21.56 6.29 -20.99
N ALA A 62 21.10 6.51 -19.75
CA ALA A 62 20.64 7.80 -19.27
C ALA A 62 21.79 8.76 -18.90
N ASP A 63 22.93 8.23 -18.47
CA ASP A 63 24.10 9.04 -18.06
C ASP A 63 25.10 9.29 -19.21
N GLU A 64 25.33 8.34 -20.13
CA GLU A 64 26.48 8.43 -21.06
C GLU A 64 26.18 8.23 -22.56
N GLY A 65 24.92 8.02 -22.99
CA GLY A 65 24.60 7.94 -24.42
C GLY A 65 25.32 6.81 -25.20
N GLU A 66 25.96 5.86 -24.50
CA GLU A 66 26.61 4.70 -25.10
C GLU A 66 25.61 3.55 -25.33
N GLU A 67 25.77 2.85 -26.46
CA GLU A 67 24.98 1.66 -26.81
C GLU A 67 25.32 0.48 -25.88
N ALA A 68 24.50 0.30 -24.84
CA ALA A 68 24.66 -0.78 -23.88
C ALA A 68 24.12 -2.14 -24.39
N SER A 69 25.03 -3.02 -24.82
CA SER A 69 25.04 -4.51 -24.77
C SER A 69 23.83 -5.37 -25.20
N ASP A 70 24.13 -6.55 -25.75
CA ASP A 70 23.25 -7.68 -26.14
C ASP A 70 22.29 -8.26 -25.06
N LYS A 71 22.19 -7.64 -23.88
CA LYS A 71 21.40 -8.13 -22.72
C LYS A 71 20.23 -7.24 -22.34
N LYS A 72 19.78 -6.38 -23.25
CA LYS A 72 18.55 -5.59 -23.06
C LYS A 72 17.33 -6.46 -23.37
N ILE A 73 16.31 -6.40 -22.52
CA ILE A 73 14.98 -6.95 -22.84
C ILE A 73 14.48 -6.22 -24.08
N SER A 74 14.03 -6.96 -25.09
CA SER A 74 13.57 -6.37 -26.36
C SER A 74 12.29 -5.54 -26.12
N ASP A 75 12.08 -4.50 -26.91
CA ASP A 75 10.87 -3.66 -26.78
C ASP A 75 9.59 -4.47 -27.01
N GLN A 76 9.65 -5.46 -27.92
CA GLN A 76 8.56 -6.41 -28.12
C GLN A 76 8.21 -7.17 -26.83
N ASP A 77 9.22 -7.61 -26.07
CA ASP A 77 9.00 -8.30 -24.80
C ASP A 77 8.52 -7.35 -23.69
N LEU A 78 8.91 -6.06 -23.74
CA LEU A 78 8.48 -5.06 -22.75
C LEU A 78 6.99 -4.72 -22.85
N ASP A 79 6.41 -4.84 -24.05
CA ASP A 79 5.01 -4.52 -24.32
C ASP A 79 4.09 -5.76 -24.15
N LEU A 80 4.66 -6.96 -23.94
CA LEU A 80 3.88 -8.15 -23.60
C LEU A 80 3.25 -8.05 -22.20
N PRO A 81 2.11 -8.73 -21.96
CA PRO A 81 1.64 -8.99 -20.61
C PRO A 81 2.74 -9.67 -19.78
N PHE A 82 2.97 -9.16 -18.57
CA PHE A 82 4.10 -9.60 -17.75
C PHE A 82 4.02 -11.09 -17.41
N VAL A 83 2.81 -11.61 -17.22
CA VAL A 83 2.55 -13.05 -17.03
C VAL A 83 3.09 -13.91 -18.19
N GLU A 84 2.93 -13.47 -19.44
CA GLU A 84 3.39 -14.18 -20.64
C GLU A 84 4.91 -14.12 -20.74
N TYR A 85 5.50 -12.98 -20.36
CA TYR A 85 6.94 -12.87 -20.24
C TYR A 85 7.52 -13.84 -19.18
N LEU A 86 6.87 -13.96 -18.02
CA LEU A 86 7.27 -14.92 -16.99
C LEU A 86 7.10 -16.38 -17.45
N LYS A 87 6.06 -16.70 -18.22
CA LYS A 87 5.86 -18.03 -18.85
C LYS A 87 6.95 -18.32 -19.88
N LYS A 88 7.34 -17.34 -20.70
CA LYS A 88 8.44 -17.46 -21.68
C LYS A 88 9.77 -17.84 -21.02
N HIS A 89 10.02 -17.36 -19.81
CA HIS A 89 11.18 -17.72 -19.00
C HIS A 89 11.01 -19.01 -18.17
N GLN A 90 9.92 -19.75 -18.38
CA GLN A 90 9.65 -21.05 -17.75
C GLN A 90 9.63 -21.00 -16.22
N LEU A 91 9.18 -19.88 -15.63
CA LEU A 91 8.99 -19.81 -14.19
C LEU A 91 7.84 -20.74 -13.76
N PRO A 92 8.07 -21.64 -12.79
CA PRO A 92 7.01 -22.46 -12.19
C PRO A 92 5.87 -21.60 -11.60
N PRO A 93 4.63 -22.13 -11.52
CA PRO A 93 3.47 -21.37 -11.05
C PRO A 93 3.67 -20.66 -9.70
N LYS A 94 4.24 -21.35 -8.70
CA LYS A 94 4.53 -20.77 -7.39
C LYS A 94 5.48 -19.58 -7.48
N LEU A 95 6.56 -19.69 -8.27
CA LEU A 95 7.52 -18.62 -8.46
C LEU A 95 6.95 -17.46 -9.26
N ARG A 96 6.11 -17.74 -10.26
CA ARG A 96 5.37 -16.71 -10.99
C ARG A 96 4.46 -15.93 -10.04
N ALA A 97 3.76 -16.61 -9.13
CA ALA A 97 2.94 -15.96 -8.11
C ALA A 97 3.76 -15.09 -7.14
N VAL A 98 4.95 -15.54 -6.72
CA VAL A 98 5.89 -14.70 -5.94
C VAL A 98 6.23 -13.42 -6.70
N VAL A 99 6.67 -13.54 -7.95
CA VAL A 99 7.10 -12.39 -8.76
C VAL A 99 5.93 -11.44 -9.03
N LEU A 100 4.76 -11.96 -9.39
CA LEU A 100 3.57 -11.15 -9.71
C LEU A 100 2.96 -10.48 -8.50
N TYR A 101 2.64 -11.23 -7.45
CA TYR A 101 1.77 -10.76 -6.37
C TYR A 101 2.54 -10.26 -5.15
N ALA A 102 3.73 -10.81 -4.89
CA ALA A 102 4.53 -10.45 -3.72
C ALA A 102 5.57 -9.35 -4.02
N ILE A 103 6.15 -9.34 -5.23
CA ILE A 103 7.19 -8.37 -5.62
C ILE A 103 6.62 -7.28 -6.53
N ALA A 104 6.01 -7.65 -7.66
CA ALA A 104 5.40 -6.69 -8.57
C ALA A 104 4.05 -6.14 -8.07
N MET A 105 3.50 -6.76 -7.02
CA MET A 105 2.29 -6.32 -6.32
C MET A 105 1.06 -6.17 -7.25
N ALA A 106 0.89 -7.10 -8.21
CA ALA A 106 -0.32 -7.17 -9.03
C ALA A 106 -1.56 -7.43 -8.15
N ASP A 107 -2.67 -6.79 -8.48
CA ASP A 107 -3.90 -6.82 -7.67
C ASP A 107 -4.90 -7.89 -8.10
N TYR A 108 -4.92 -8.25 -9.39
CA TYR A 108 -5.89 -9.16 -9.99
C TYR A 108 -5.21 -10.35 -10.64
N ASP A 109 -5.94 -11.44 -10.84
CA ASP A 109 -5.45 -12.63 -11.55
C ASP A 109 -4.92 -12.25 -12.92
N GLN A 110 -3.62 -12.51 -13.12
CA GLN A 110 -2.93 -12.23 -14.37
C GLN A 110 -2.97 -13.43 -15.33
N ASP A 111 -3.33 -14.62 -14.85
CA ASP A 111 -3.34 -15.86 -15.63
C ASP A 111 -4.72 -16.15 -16.27
N THR A 112 -5.66 -15.20 -16.26
CA THR A 112 -7.01 -15.34 -16.83
C THR A 112 -7.25 -14.46 -18.06
N ASP A 113 -7.93 -15.02 -19.07
CA ASP A 113 -8.29 -14.32 -20.31
C ASP A 113 -9.24 -13.14 -20.10
N CYS A 114 -9.91 -13.06 -18.95
CA CYS A 114 -10.90 -12.03 -18.63
C CYS A 114 -10.32 -10.86 -17.80
N CYS A 115 -9.01 -10.82 -17.57
CA CYS A 115 -8.41 -9.75 -16.78
C CYS A 115 -8.30 -8.47 -17.61
N GLU A 116 -9.09 -7.45 -17.27
CA GLU A 116 -9.04 -6.14 -17.94
C GLU A 116 -7.81 -5.30 -17.54
N LYS A 117 -7.08 -5.71 -16.50
CA LYS A 117 -5.94 -4.98 -15.92
C LYS A 117 -4.68 -5.85 -15.88
N LEU A 118 -4.25 -6.31 -17.05
CA LEU A 118 -2.98 -7.02 -17.18
C LEU A 118 -1.81 -6.07 -16.98
N LEU A 119 -0.89 -6.47 -16.12
CA LEU A 119 0.35 -5.75 -15.84
C LEU A 119 1.27 -5.87 -17.06
N ALA A 120 1.72 -4.74 -17.61
CA ALA A 120 2.69 -4.74 -18.71
C ALA A 120 4.08 -5.17 -18.21
N THR A 121 4.86 -5.85 -19.06
CA THR A 121 6.22 -6.30 -18.69
C THR A 121 7.11 -5.13 -18.27
N ARG A 122 7.02 -4.00 -18.96
CA ARG A 122 7.70 -2.75 -18.61
C ARG A 122 7.42 -2.31 -17.17
N GLU A 123 6.15 -2.29 -16.77
CA GLU A 123 5.72 -1.87 -15.42
C GLU A 123 6.14 -2.89 -14.35
N GLY A 124 6.04 -4.19 -14.66
CA GLY A 124 6.54 -5.26 -13.80
C GLY A 124 8.04 -5.13 -13.53
N ILE A 125 8.84 -4.89 -14.57
CA ILE A 125 10.30 -4.69 -14.45
C ILE A 125 10.62 -3.42 -13.65
N GLN A 126 9.94 -2.30 -13.91
CA GLN A 126 10.13 -1.07 -13.15
C GLN A 126 9.82 -1.27 -11.66
N THR A 127 8.76 -2.01 -11.33
CA THR A 127 8.42 -2.32 -9.94
C THR A 127 9.45 -3.23 -9.29
N ILE A 128 9.97 -4.24 -10.02
CA ILE A 128 11.08 -5.08 -9.53
C ILE A 128 12.34 -4.25 -9.30
N ALA A 129 12.65 -3.30 -10.18
CA ALA A 129 13.79 -2.40 -10.04
C ALA A 129 13.67 -1.54 -8.78
N LEU A 130 12.48 -0.99 -8.53
CA LEU A 130 12.18 -0.21 -7.33
C LEU A 130 12.29 -1.08 -6.08
N TYR A 131 11.71 -2.28 -6.09
CA TYR A 131 11.79 -3.23 -4.97
C TYR A 131 13.25 -3.58 -4.65
N SER A 132 14.03 -3.95 -5.68
CA SER A 132 15.45 -4.30 -5.56
C SER A 132 16.29 -3.15 -5.00
N SER A 133 16.09 -1.92 -5.49
CA SER A 133 16.80 -0.73 -4.98
C SER A 133 16.35 -0.29 -3.58
N SER A 134 15.19 -0.78 -3.10
CA SER A 134 14.66 -0.46 -1.77
C SER A 134 15.16 -1.43 -0.69
N ILE A 135 15.49 -2.67 -1.06
CA ILE A 135 16.03 -3.67 -0.13
C ILE A 135 17.33 -3.17 0.50
N GLY A 136 17.40 -3.22 1.84
CA GLY A 136 18.61 -2.84 2.59
C GLY A 136 18.99 -1.36 2.49
N ARG A 137 18.13 -0.51 1.91
CA ARG A 137 18.39 0.93 1.77
C ARG A 137 18.57 1.63 3.12
N PHE A 138 17.90 1.16 4.16
CA PHE A 138 18.04 1.67 5.51
C PHE A 138 18.71 0.62 6.39
N ALA A 139 19.76 1.00 7.13
CA ALA A 139 20.55 0.07 7.96
C ALA A 139 19.70 -0.74 8.95
N ASN A 140 18.56 -0.19 9.39
CA ASN A 140 17.67 -0.82 10.34
C ASN A 140 16.54 -1.63 9.66
N ALA A 141 16.33 -1.49 8.34
CA ALA A 141 15.28 -2.17 7.55
C ALA A 141 15.92 -3.15 6.56
N GLN A 142 15.75 -4.45 6.76
CA GLN A 142 16.39 -5.46 5.91
C GLN A 142 15.67 -5.68 4.57
N GLY A 143 14.35 -5.44 4.49
CA GLY A 143 13.61 -5.56 3.22
C GLY A 143 13.22 -4.23 2.58
N ALA A 144 12.32 -4.30 1.59
CA ALA A 144 11.98 -3.17 0.72
C ALA A 144 11.01 -2.14 1.32
N PHE A 145 10.38 -2.44 2.46
CA PHE A 145 9.30 -1.64 3.03
C PHE A 145 9.70 -0.92 4.31
N ILE A 146 9.08 0.23 4.55
CA ILE A 146 9.13 0.97 5.81
C ILE A 146 7.72 1.28 6.27
N TYR A 147 7.56 1.42 7.58
CA TYR A 147 6.28 1.75 8.19
C TYR A 147 6.50 2.85 9.25
N PRO A 148 5.66 3.91 9.28
CA PRO A 148 5.81 4.97 10.27
C PRO A 148 5.47 4.46 11.68
N MET A 149 6.33 4.80 12.63
CA MET A 149 6.00 4.68 14.06
C MET A 149 4.67 5.40 14.33
N TYR A 150 3.83 4.83 15.19
CA TYR A 150 2.47 5.30 15.51
C TYR A 150 1.45 5.20 14.36
N GLY A 151 1.83 4.65 13.21
CA GLY A 151 0.90 4.37 12.11
C GLY A 151 0.82 5.46 11.06
N HIS A 152 0.10 5.15 9.97
CA HIS A 152 -0.01 6.04 8.82
C HIS A 152 -0.74 7.37 9.10
N GLY A 153 -1.47 7.46 10.23
CA GLY A 153 -2.09 8.71 10.68
C GLY A 153 -1.09 9.84 10.98
N GLU A 154 0.19 9.51 11.17
CA GLU A 154 1.25 10.51 11.37
C GLU A 154 1.64 11.22 10.07
N LEU A 155 1.45 10.59 8.90
CA LEU A 155 1.86 11.19 7.62
C LEU A 155 1.05 12.46 7.29
N PRO A 156 -0.30 12.45 7.32
CA PRO A 156 -1.08 13.67 7.13
C PRO A 156 -0.73 14.76 8.16
N GLN A 157 -0.52 14.39 9.42
CA GLN A 157 -0.15 15.33 10.47
C GLN A 157 1.20 16.01 10.20
N ALA A 158 2.19 15.26 9.71
CA ALA A 158 3.49 15.80 9.34
C ALA A 158 3.39 16.82 8.19
N PHE A 159 2.58 16.54 7.16
CA PHE A 159 2.33 17.49 6.07
C PHE A 159 1.54 18.72 6.56
N CYS A 160 0.55 18.53 7.44
CA CYS A 160 -0.17 19.65 8.04
C CYS A 160 0.75 20.56 8.84
N ARG A 161 1.67 19.98 9.63
CA ARG A 161 2.71 20.75 10.33
C ARG A 161 3.60 21.50 9.36
N CYS A 162 4.03 20.86 8.27
CA CYS A 162 4.86 21.51 7.25
C CYS A 162 4.16 22.75 6.69
N ALA A 163 2.88 22.65 6.33
CA ALA A 163 2.12 23.79 5.83
C ALA A 163 1.90 24.86 6.91
N ALA A 164 1.61 24.47 8.16
CA ALA A 164 1.40 25.42 9.27
C ALA A 164 2.65 26.28 9.54
N VAL A 165 3.85 25.69 9.47
CA VAL A 165 5.11 26.43 9.59
C VAL A 165 5.29 27.46 8.47
N ASN A 166 4.63 27.27 7.33
CA ASN A 166 4.61 28.23 6.21
C ASN A 166 3.36 29.15 6.24
N GLY A 167 2.65 29.24 7.36
CA GLY A 167 1.53 30.17 7.55
C GLY A 167 0.14 29.61 7.27
N ALA A 168 -0.01 28.30 6.97
CA ALA A 168 -1.32 27.69 6.82
C ALA A 168 -2.08 27.62 8.15
N LEU A 169 -3.37 27.96 8.14
CA LEU A 169 -4.25 27.89 9.31
C LEU A 169 -5.06 26.59 9.29
N TYR A 170 -5.12 25.93 10.44
CA TYR A 170 -5.87 24.68 10.63
C TYR A 170 -6.98 24.87 11.65
N VAL A 171 -8.20 24.47 11.28
CA VAL A 171 -9.36 24.52 12.17
C VAL A 171 -10.10 23.20 12.11
N LEU A 172 -10.11 22.47 13.23
CA LEU A 172 -10.91 21.25 13.39
C LEU A 172 -12.27 21.60 13.99
N ARG A 173 -13.27 20.71 13.78
CA ARG A 173 -14.64 20.87 14.29
C ARG A 173 -15.32 22.16 13.79
N MET A 174 -15.01 22.57 12.55
CA MET A 174 -15.61 23.70 11.85
C MET A 174 -16.39 23.18 10.63
N PRO A 175 -17.66 22.76 10.81
CA PRO A 175 -18.45 22.23 9.72
C PRO A 175 -18.81 23.31 8.69
N ILE A 176 -18.78 22.89 7.42
CA ILE A 176 -19.21 23.68 6.26
C ILE A 176 -20.65 23.30 5.94
N SER A 177 -21.54 24.29 5.80
CA SER A 177 -22.95 24.06 5.48
C SER A 177 -23.26 24.17 3.99
N ALA A 178 -22.52 24.96 3.22
CA ALA A 178 -22.74 25.13 1.79
C ALA A 178 -21.50 25.65 1.05
N LEU A 179 -21.43 25.38 -0.26
CA LEU A 179 -20.47 26.03 -1.16
C LEU A 179 -21.09 27.28 -1.78
N LEU A 180 -20.28 28.33 -1.93
CA LEU A 180 -20.65 29.57 -2.62
C LEU A 180 -20.17 29.48 -4.07
N MET A 181 -21.08 29.59 -5.04
CA MET A 181 -20.79 29.49 -6.47
C MET A 181 -21.13 30.79 -7.20
N ASP A 182 -20.37 31.09 -8.25
CA ASP A 182 -20.68 32.14 -9.22
C ASP A 182 -21.54 31.55 -10.35
N GLU A 183 -22.79 32.00 -10.44
CA GLU A 183 -23.77 31.61 -11.46
C GLU A 183 -23.28 31.83 -12.90
N GLU A 184 -22.55 32.91 -13.16
CA GLU A 184 -22.13 33.27 -14.53
C GLU A 184 -20.89 32.50 -14.97
N ARG A 185 -19.96 32.25 -14.05
CA ARG A 185 -18.65 31.64 -14.34
C ARG A 185 -18.57 30.16 -13.96
N LYS A 186 -19.56 29.62 -13.25
CA LYS A 186 -19.58 28.26 -12.68
C LYS A 186 -18.34 27.94 -11.84
N ASN A 187 -17.78 28.95 -11.17
CA ASN A 187 -16.59 28.83 -10.34
C ASN A 187 -16.95 28.95 -8.87
N CYS A 188 -16.22 28.23 -8.01
CA CYS A 188 -16.40 28.33 -6.56
C CYS A 188 -15.80 29.64 -6.03
N LEU A 189 -16.58 30.39 -5.27
CA LEU A 189 -16.18 31.64 -4.62
C LEU A 189 -15.73 31.43 -3.17
N GLY A 190 -16.13 30.32 -2.54
CA GLY A 190 -15.92 30.10 -1.13
C GLY A 190 -16.82 29.05 -0.50
N ALA A 191 -16.83 29.03 0.83
CA ALA A 191 -17.65 28.12 1.64
C ALA A 191 -18.34 28.88 2.78
N ARG A 192 -19.58 28.52 3.06
CA ARG A 192 -20.36 29.00 4.22
C ARG A 192 -20.23 28.03 5.37
N LEU A 193 -19.84 28.53 6.53
CA LEU A 193 -19.77 27.76 7.77
C LEU A 193 -21.17 27.60 8.39
N THR A 194 -21.34 26.57 9.22
CA THR A 194 -22.57 26.40 10.01
C THR A 194 -22.83 27.54 11.00
N SER A 195 -21.81 28.33 11.34
CA SER A 195 -21.96 29.56 12.12
C SER A 195 -22.64 30.70 11.35
N GLY A 196 -22.80 30.57 10.04
CA GLY A 196 -23.29 31.61 9.13
C GLY A 196 -22.20 32.51 8.56
N GLN A 197 -20.93 32.30 8.92
CA GLN A 197 -19.80 33.05 8.36
C GLN A 197 -19.41 32.52 6.98
N ASP A 198 -19.15 33.44 6.05
CA ASP A 198 -18.62 33.12 4.72
C ASP A 198 -17.11 33.26 4.67
N ILE A 199 -16.43 32.26 4.10
CA ILE A 199 -15.00 32.26 3.83
C ILE A 199 -14.82 32.22 2.32
N LEU A 200 -14.19 33.26 1.77
CA LEU A 200 -13.92 33.36 0.33
C LEU A 200 -12.56 32.76 -0.01
N CYS A 201 -12.44 32.10 -1.16
CA CYS A 201 -11.20 31.51 -1.65
C CYS A 201 -11.13 31.56 -3.18
N GLN A 202 -9.91 31.59 -3.72
CA GLN A 202 -9.68 31.48 -5.17
C GLN A 202 -9.77 30.04 -5.66
N GLN A 203 -9.34 29.09 -4.81
CA GLN A 203 -9.36 27.67 -5.08
C GLN A 203 -9.84 26.93 -3.85
N LEU A 204 -10.66 25.91 -4.09
CA LEU A 204 -11.20 25.04 -3.07
C LEU A 204 -10.83 23.61 -3.41
N ILE A 205 -10.17 22.93 -2.47
CA ILE A 205 -9.85 21.52 -2.54
C ILE A 205 -10.73 20.79 -1.53
N LEU A 206 -11.48 19.81 -1.99
CA LEU A 206 -12.36 19.01 -1.14
C LEU A 206 -11.96 17.54 -1.16
N ASP A 207 -12.14 16.88 -0.02
CA ASP A 207 -12.11 15.43 0.01
C ASP A 207 -13.48 14.90 -0.48
N PRO A 208 -13.52 13.82 -1.29
CA PRO A 208 -14.75 13.27 -1.86
C PRO A 208 -15.82 12.88 -0.84
N SER A 209 -15.45 12.64 0.42
CA SER A 209 -16.40 12.31 1.48
C SER A 209 -17.26 13.50 1.91
N TYR A 210 -16.86 14.74 1.59
CA TYR A 210 -17.63 15.94 1.90
C TYR A 210 -18.79 16.12 0.93
N LYS A 211 -19.96 15.62 1.34
CA LYS A 211 -21.24 15.88 0.66
C LYS A 211 -21.77 17.25 1.06
N VAL A 212 -21.20 18.31 0.51
CA VAL A 212 -21.65 19.69 0.77
C VAL A 212 -22.70 20.07 -0.28
N PRO A 213 -23.90 20.51 0.13
CA PRO A 213 -24.89 20.98 -0.83
C PRO A 213 -24.34 22.22 -1.56
N ILE A 214 -24.44 22.19 -2.89
CA ILE A 214 -24.20 23.34 -3.74
C ILE A 214 -25.48 24.17 -3.69
N LEU A 215 -25.40 25.40 -3.19
CA LEU A 215 -26.51 26.33 -3.33
C LEU A 215 -26.61 26.72 -4.81
N ASP A 216 -27.81 26.61 -5.37
CA ASP A 216 -28.22 27.11 -6.69
C ASP A 216 -27.77 26.34 -7.96
N ALA A 217 -27.31 25.08 -7.88
CA ALA A 217 -27.02 24.25 -9.08
C ALA A 217 -28.08 23.15 -9.38
N PRO A 218 -28.41 22.85 -10.66
CA PRO A 218 -29.25 21.70 -11.02
C PRO A 218 -28.55 20.37 -10.72
N SER A 219 -29.30 19.43 -10.13
CA SER A 219 -28.85 18.07 -9.82
C SER A 219 -28.75 17.23 -11.11
N ASP A 220 -27.61 17.28 -11.79
CA ASP A 220 -27.29 16.30 -12.84
C ASP A 220 -26.71 15.03 -12.20
N GLY A 221 -27.59 14.02 -12.08
CA GLY A 221 -27.20 12.66 -11.71
C GLY A 221 -26.54 11.97 -12.90
N SER A 222 -25.22 12.00 -12.97
CA SER A 222 -24.48 11.10 -13.85
C SER A 222 -23.13 10.69 -13.25
N ASP A 223 -23.14 10.01 -12.11
CA ASP A 223 -21.97 9.27 -11.63
C ASP A 223 -21.90 7.91 -12.33
N SER A 224 -21.58 7.92 -13.63
CA SER A 224 -21.24 6.71 -14.39
C SER A 224 -19.74 6.37 -14.28
N ASN A 225 -19.12 6.66 -13.14
CA ASN A 225 -17.77 6.17 -12.85
C ASN A 225 -17.91 4.80 -12.19
N LEU A 226 -17.27 3.79 -12.78
CA LEU A 226 -17.19 2.44 -12.22
C LEU A 226 -16.68 2.54 -10.77
N LEU A 227 -17.59 2.40 -9.80
CA LEU A 227 -17.30 2.53 -8.38
C LEU A 227 -16.31 1.42 -7.97
N ARG A 228 -15.03 1.77 -7.87
CA ARG A 228 -14.00 0.89 -7.33
C ARG A 228 -14.20 0.76 -5.83
N LYS A 229 -14.05 -0.45 -5.29
CA LYS A 229 -14.22 -0.72 -3.86
C LYS A 229 -13.08 -1.57 -3.33
N VAL A 230 -12.76 -1.38 -2.06
CA VAL A 230 -11.78 -2.18 -1.32
C VAL A 230 -12.42 -2.72 -0.06
N ALA A 231 -12.41 -4.03 0.10
CA ALA A 231 -12.75 -4.64 1.37
C ALA A 231 -11.53 -4.60 2.28
N ARG A 232 -11.72 -4.14 3.52
CA ARG A 232 -10.68 -4.00 4.53
C ARG A 232 -11.05 -4.77 5.79
N GLY A 233 -10.08 -5.46 6.36
CA GLY A 233 -10.17 -6.16 7.64
C GLY A 233 -9.17 -5.58 8.62
N ILE A 234 -9.58 -5.46 9.88
CA ILE A 234 -8.70 -5.10 10.99
C ILE A 234 -8.85 -6.19 12.03
N CYS A 235 -7.75 -6.79 12.47
CA CYS A 235 -7.74 -7.77 13.53
C CYS A 235 -6.73 -7.38 14.61
N ILE A 236 -7.07 -7.67 15.87
CA ILE A 236 -6.13 -7.68 16.99
C ILE A 236 -5.91 -9.14 17.34
N ILE A 237 -4.64 -9.58 17.41
CA ILE A 237 -4.29 -10.99 17.68
C ILE A 237 -3.31 -11.10 18.85
N SER A 238 -3.33 -12.24 19.53
CA SER A 238 -2.55 -12.52 20.76
C SER A 238 -1.09 -12.93 20.52
N LYS A 239 -0.76 -13.42 19.33
CA LYS A 239 0.59 -13.86 18.95
C LYS A 239 0.83 -13.61 17.46
N SER A 240 2.10 -13.57 17.04
CA SER A 240 2.45 -13.43 15.62
C SER A 240 2.07 -14.67 14.82
N VAL A 241 1.65 -14.49 13.56
CA VAL A 241 1.40 -15.58 12.58
C VAL A 241 2.66 -16.43 12.37
N LYS A 242 3.84 -15.81 12.37
CA LYS A 242 5.13 -16.50 12.28
C LYS A 242 5.92 -16.26 13.56
N GLN A 243 6.38 -17.34 14.20
CA GLN A 243 7.21 -17.27 15.40
C GLN A 243 8.40 -16.33 15.18
N ASP A 244 8.73 -15.55 16.21
CA ASP A 244 9.82 -14.57 16.26
C ASP A 244 9.80 -13.44 15.21
N SER A 245 8.71 -13.30 14.45
CA SER A 245 8.52 -12.17 13.53
C SER A 245 7.72 -11.06 14.20
N SER A 246 8.25 -9.83 14.18
CA SER A 246 7.52 -8.66 14.66
C SER A 246 6.48 -8.17 13.66
N ASN A 247 6.91 -7.92 12.42
CA ASN A 247 6.06 -7.38 11.37
C ASN A 247 6.03 -8.35 10.19
N LEU A 248 4.90 -8.51 9.52
CA LEU A 248 4.77 -9.42 8.38
C LEU A 248 3.92 -8.80 7.29
N LEU A 249 4.33 -9.00 6.04
CA LEU A 249 3.47 -8.81 4.88
C LEU A 249 3.09 -10.20 4.38
N ILE A 250 1.80 -10.48 4.34
CA ILE A 250 1.22 -11.76 3.94
C ILE A 250 0.46 -11.51 2.63
N VAL A 251 0.68 -12.35 1.64
CA VAL A 251 0.04 -12.23 0.33
C VAL A 251 -0.69 -13.52 0.02
N PHE A 252 -1.99 -13.42 -0.24
CA PHE A 252 -2.82 -14.47 -0.81
C PHE A 252 -3.01 -14.18 -2.29
N PRO A 253 -2.33 -14.90 -3.20
CA PRO A 253 -2.59 -14.80 -4.62
C PRO A 253 -4.06 -15.03 -4.95
N PRO A 254 -4.54 -14.54 -6.10
CA PRO A 254 -5.81 -14.98 -6.66
C PRO A 254 -5.89 -16.51 -6.69
N LYS A 255 -7.10 -17.04 -6.46
CA LYS A 255 -7.41 -18.48 -6.38
C LYS A 255 -6.75 -19.27 -5.24
N SER A 256 -5.98 -18.62 -4.36
CA SER A 256 -5.26 -19.33 -3.30
C SER A 256 -6.12 -19.73 -2.10
N LEU A 257 -7.17 -18.95 -1.79
CA LEU A 257 -8.17 -19.32 -0.78
C LEU A 257 -9.38 -20.01 -1.40
N GLU A 258 -9.83 -19.50 -2.55
CA GLU A 258 -11.00 -20.01 -3.27
C GLU A 258 -10.90 -19.76 -4.76
N GLU A 259 -11.45 -20.66 -5.58
CA GLU A 259 -11.39 -20.57 -7.04
C GLU A 259 -12.03 -19.28 -7.61
N GLN A 260 -13.04 -18.73 -6.92
CA GLN A 260 -13.73 -17.49 -7.32
C GLN A 260 -12.96 -16.22 -6.90
N GLN A 261 -11.90 -16.35 -6.10
CA GLN A 261 -11.09 -15.23 -5.64
C GLN A 261 -10.23 -14.67 -6.79
N ILE A 262 -10.75 -13.65 -7.49
CA ILE A 262 -10.08 -13.03 -8.64
C ILE A 262 -9.01 -11.97 -8.27
N ALA A 263 -8.98 -11.52 -7.02
CA ALA A 263 -8.07 -10.47 -6.54
C ALA A 263 -7.14 -10.99 -5.45
N ALA A 264 -5.93 -10.44 -5.38
CA ALA A 264 -4.98 -10.73 -4.32
C ALA A 264 -5.45 -10.10 -3.00
N ILE A 265 -5.32 -10.86 -1.91
CA ILE A 265 -5.56 -10.33 -0.56
C ILE A 265 -4.21 -10.09 0.09
N ARG A 266 -4.01 -8.92 0.69
CA ARG A 266 -2.78 -8.60 1.41
C ARG A 266 -3.08 -8.40 2.88
N GLY A 267 -2.24 -8.97 3.75
CA GLY A 267 -2.31 -8.84 5.19
C GLY A 267 -1.03 -8.22 5.74
N LEU A 268 -1.14 -7.12 6.48
CA LEU A 268 -0.03 -6.46 7.14
C LEU A 268 -0.14 -6.66 8.65
N GLN A 269 0.69 -7.54 9.21
CA GLN A 269 0.82 -7.71 10.65
C GLN A 269 1.87 -6.73 11.20
N LEU A 270 1.53 -6.04 12.27
CA LEU A 270 2.38 -5.08 12.97
C LEU A 270 2.38 -5.37 14.46
N SER A 271 3.56 -5.33 15.07
CA SER A 271 3.70 -5.49 16.52
C SER A 271 3.78 -4.15 17.25
N SER A 272 3.77 -4.21 18.57
CA SER A 272 4.02 -3.07 19.47
C SER A 272 5.36 -2.35 19.24
N ASN A 273 6.33 -2.94 18.52
CA ASN A 273 7.59 -2.27 18.18
C ASN A 273 7.41 -0.97 17.36
N LEU A 274 6.28 -0.84 16.67
CA LEU A 274 5.88 0.33 15.90
C LEU A 274 4.93 1.26 16.67
N ALA A 275 4.69 0.99 17.96
CA ALA A 275 3.77 1.74 18.82
C ALA A 275 2.34 1.86 18.27
N VAL A 276 1.89 0.87 17.47
CA VAL A 276 0.52 0.79 16.95
C VAL A 276 -0.42 0.00 17.87
N CYS A 277 0.12 -0.82 18.77
CA CYS A 277 -0.65 -1.59 19.75
C CYS A 277 0.15 -1.84 21.04
N PRO A 278 -0.53 -2.21 22.14
CA PRO A 278 0.12 -2.58 23.40
C PRO A 278 1.10 -3.77 23.28
N PRO A 279 2.12 -3.87 24.15
CA PRO A 279 3.00 -5.04 24.21
C PRO A 279 2.23 -6.36 24.38
N GLY A 280 2.71 -7.41 23.71
CA GLY A 280 2.05 -8.72 23.70
C GLY A 280 0.89 -8.84 22.70
N LEU A 281 0.48 -7.75 22.05
CA LEU A 281 -0.54 -7.75 21.00
C LEU A 281 0.06 -7.44 19.63
N PHE A 282 -0.69 -7.80 18.60
CA PHE A 282 -0.39 -7.48 17.21
C PHE A 282 -1.64 -6.97 16.51
N MET A 283 -1.47 -6.01 15.60
CA MET A 283 -2.52 -5.57 14.68
C MET A 283 -2.31 -6.20 13.31
N VAL A 284 -3.39 -6.63 12.68
CA VAL A 284 -3.37 -7.13 11.30
C VAL A 284 -4.36 -6.35 10.46
N TYR A 285 -3.86 -5.73 9.40
CA TYR A 285 -4.67 -5.04 8.39
C TYR A 285 -4.74 -5.90 7.14
N LEU A 286 -5.94 -6.32 6.75
CA LEU A 286 -6.19 -7.05 5.53
C LEU A 286 -6.86 -6.15 4.50
N SER A 287 -6.53 -6.29 3.23
CA SER A 287 -7.21 -5.58 2.14
C SER A 287 -7.26 -6.39 0.86
N THR A 288 -8.37 -6.25 0.13
CA THR A 288 -8.53 -6.76 -1.24
C THR A 288 -9.41 -5.83 -2.05
N PRO A 289 -9.05 -5.53 -3.31
CA PRO A 289 -9.99 -4.93 -4.26
C PRO A 289 -11.21 -5.84 -4.43
N CYS A 290 -12.38 -5.25 -4.62
CA CYS A 290 -13.62 -5.97 -4.86
C CYS A 290 -14.60 -5.15 -5.70
N ALA A 291 -15.39 -5.82 -6.54
CA ALA A 291 -16.52 -5.18 -7.23
C ALA A 291 -17.77 -5.11 -6.33
N ASP A 292 -18.00 -6.16 -5.55
CA ASP A 292 -19.15 -6.30 -4.66
C ASP A 292 -18.76 -6.31 -3.19
N THR A 293 -19.55 -5.59 -2.39
CA THR A 293 -19.35 -5.42 -0.94
C THR A 293 -19.43 -6.75 -0.20
N SER A 294 -20.41 -7.60 -0.54
CA SER A 294 -20.64 -8.85 0.19
C SER A 294 -19.52 -9.85 -0.05
N THR A 295 -19.11 -9.98 -1.31
CA THR A 295 -18.03 -10.85 -1.78
C THR A 295 -16.68 -10.42 -1.20
N GLY A 296 -16.36 -9.11 -1.24
CA GLY A 296 -15.13 -8.60 -0.65
C GLY A 296 -15.04 -8.87 0.86
N LYS A 297 -16.12 -8.67 1.61
CA LYS A 297 -16.17 -9.00 3.04
C LYS A 297 -15.97 -10.50 3.29
N GLN A 298 -16.52 -11.35 2.43
CA GLN A 298 -16.38 -12.81 2.53
C GLN A 298 -14.92 -13.24 2.35
N TYR A 299 -14.22 -12.69 1.36
CA TYR A 299 -12.80 -13.00 1.13
C TYR A 299 -11.90 -12.57 2.29
N ILE A 300 -12.15 -11.39 2.87
CA ILE A 300 -11.42 -10.96 4.07
C ILE A 300 -11.68 -11.91 5.25
N LYS A 301 -12.93 -12.35 5.47
CA LYS A 301 -13.25 -13.32 6.52
C LYS A 301 -12.54 -14.66 6.30
N LYS A 302 -12.51 -15.17 5.08
CA LYS A 302 -11.79 -16.42 4.75
C LYS A 302 -10.29 -16.30 4.96
N ALA A 303 -9.70 -15.15 4.66
CA ALA A 303 -8.28 -14.89 4.97
C ALA A 303 -8.04 -14.87 6.50
N ILE A 304 -8.95 -14.29 7.28
CA ILE A 304 -8.91 -14.33 8.75
C ILE A 304 -8.99 -15.78 9.25
N ASP A 305 -9.93 -16.57 8.75
CA ASP A 305 -10.14 -17.98 9.15
C ASP A 305 -8.95 -18.87 8.76
N ALA A 306 -8.28 -18.57 7.64
CA ALA A 306 -7.08 -19.26 7.20
C ALA A 306 -5.87 -18.95 8.10
N LEU A 307 -5.76 -17.71 8.59
CA LEU A 307 -4.62 -17.27 9.40
C LEU A 307 -4.77 -17.57 10.88
N PHE A 308 -5.99 -17.53 11.41
CA PHE A 308 -6.21 -17.43 12.84
C PHE A 308 -7.19 -18.49 13.35
N ALA A 309 -7.02 -18.84 14.63
CA ALA A 309 -8.01 -19.63 15.35
C ALA A 309 -9.16 -18.70 15.82
N PRO A 310 -10.42 -19.13 15.71
CA PRO A 310 -11.55 -18.41 16.31
C PRO A 310 -11.37 -18.31 17.82
N GLN A 311 -11.97 -17.29 18.44
CA GLN A 311 -12.07 -17.29 19.91
C GLN A 311 -12.85 -18.51 20.36
N ALA A 312 -12.27 -19.27 21.30
CA ALA A 312 -13.08 -20.18 22.09
C ALA A 312 -14.15 -19.33 22.78
N SER A 313 -15.41 -19.52 22.40
CA SER A 313 -16.51 -18.89 23.10
C SER A 313 -16.42 -19.31 24.57
N ASP A 314 -16.43 -18.34 25.48
CA ASP A 314 -16.63 -18.57 26.91
C ASP A 314 -17.94 -19.35 27.10
N SER A 315 -17.85 -20.67 27.12
CA SER A 315 -18.88 -21.55 27.67
C SER A 315 -18.71 -21.48 29.18
N LEU A 316 -19.23 -20.41 29.74
CA LEU A 316 -19.41 -20.23 31.18
C LEU A 316 -20.59 -21.12 31.64
N GLU A 317 -20.45 -22.43 31.52
CA GLU A 317 -21.30 -23.43 32.19
C GLU A 317 -20.41 -24.65 32.44
N GLY A 318 -19.81 -24.65 33.63
CA GLY A 318 -18.76 -25.59 33.96
C GLY A 318 -19.27 -27.02 34.04
N HIS A 319 -18.54 -27.94 33.43
CA HIS A 319 -18.23 -29.26 33.98
C HIS A 319 -16.75 -29.52 33.66
N LEU A 320 -15.96 -29.77 34.71
CA LEU A 320 -14.57 -30.21 34.63
C LEU A 320 -14.58 -31.64 34.09
N GLU A 321 -14.40 -31.80 32.78
CA GLU A 321 -13.97 -33.07 32.21
C GLU A 321 -12.62 -32.87 31.53
N GLU A 322 -11.59 -33.35 32.22
CA GLU A 322 -10.24 -33.57 31.70
C GLU A 322 -10.33 -34.39 30.41
N THR A 323 -10.28 -33.72 29.26
CA THR A 323 -10.17 -34.36 27.96
C THR A 323 -8.94 -33.81 27.25
N SER A 324 -7.85 -34.53 27.46
CA SER A 324 -6.70 -34.72 26.57
C SER A 324 -6.17 -33.50 25.80
N GLU A 325 -4.98 -33.04 26.20
CA GLU A 325 -4.00 -32.42 25.32
C GLU A 325 -3.97 -33.13 23.97
N ASN A 326 -4.52 -32.52 22.92
CA ASN A 326 -4.42 -33.05 21.56
C ASN A 326 -4.35 -31.88 20.57
N ASN A 327 -3.11 -31.60 20.15
CA ASN A 327 -2.66 -30.58 19.19
C ASN A 327 -3.01 -29.12 19.55
N GLU A 328 -2.08 -28.43 20.20
CA GLU A 328 -2.10 -26.96 20.26
C GLU A 328 -2.23 -26.39 18.83
N ASP A 329 -3.35 -25.75 18.54
CA ASP A 329 -3.50 -24.98 17.31
C ASP A 329 -2.47 -23.85 17.36
N LEU A 330 -1.37 -24.01 16.61
CA LEU A 330 -0.27 -23.06 16.55
C LEU A 330 -0.71 -21.69 16.02
N ARG A 331 -1.91 -21.59 15.42
CA ARG A 331 -2.46 -20.36 14.86
C ARG A 331 -2.77 -19.30 15.93
N PRO A 332 -2.55 -18.00 15.66
CA PRO A 332 -2.91 -16.94 16.57
C PRO A 332 -4.41 -16.87 16.85
N THR A 333 -4.78 -16.49 18.07
CA THR A 333 -6.17 -16.23 18.43
C THR A 333 -6.54 -14.80 18.06
N VAL A 334 -7.67 -14.61 17.37
CA VAL A 334 -8.24 -13.28 17.12
C VAL A 334 -8.88 -12.76 18.40
N ILE A 335 -8.46 -11.61 18.91
CA ILE A 335 -9.07 -10.96 20.07
C ILE A 335 -10.27 -10.11 19.66
N TRP A 336 -10.11 -9.39 18.56
CA TRP A 336 -11.13 -8.51 18.01
C TRP A 336 -10.93 -8.42 16.51
N SER A 337 -12.03 -8.32 15.76
CA SER A 337 -11.96 -8.06 14.32
C SER A 337 -13.10 -7.16 13.83
N CYS A 338 -12.82 -6.43 12.76
CA CYS A 338 -13.78 -5.62 12.04
C CYS A 338 -13.54 -5.73 10.53
N VAL A 339 -14.61 -5.84 9.75
CA VAL A 339 -14.55 -5.89 8.30
C VAL A 339 -15.51 -4.87 7.70
N TYR A 340 -14.98 -3.97 6.88
CA TYR A 340 -15.74 -2.94 6.19
C TYR A 340 -15.31 -2.84 4.72
N VAL A 341 -16.08 -2.09 3.94
CA VAL A 341 -15.77 -1.82 2.53
C VAL A 341 -15.70 -0.31 2.36
N GLN A 342 -14.65 0.13 1.68
CA GLN A 342 -14.43 1.53 1.33
C GLN A 342 -14.64 1.69 -0.16
N GLU A 343 -15.40 2.71 -0.55
CA GLU A 343 -15.51 3.14 -1.95
C GLU A 343 -14.33 4.04 -2.29
N ILE A 344 -13.72 3.82 -3.44
CA ILE A 344 -12.62 4.63 -3.94
C ILE A 344 -13.18 5.68 -4.88
N THR A 345 -12.92 6.94 -4.56
CA THR A 345 -13.20 8.06 -5.44
C THR A 345 -11.89 8.60 -5.98
N GLU A 346 -11.82 8.73 -7.31
CA GLU A 346 -10.71 9.39 -7.98
C GLU A 346 -10.83 10.90 -7.83
N GLY A 347 -9.69 11.57 -7.71
CA GLY A 347 -9.65 13.03 -7.69
C GLY A 347 -9.98 13.61 -9.07
N THR A 348 -10.61 14.78 -9.09
CA THR A 348 -10.97 15.51 -10.32
C THR A 348 -10.35 16.89 -10.31
N SER A 349 -9.89 17.36 -11.48
CA SER A 349 -9.32 18.69 -11.68
C SER A 349 -10.30 19.65 -12.42
N SER A 350 -11.60 19.52 -12.16
CA SER A 350 -12.62 20.43 -12.70
C SER A 350 -12.73 21.72 -11.87
N SER A 351 -13.84 22.49 -12.01
CA SER A 351 -14.06 23.73 -11.24
C SER A 351 -14.06 23.54 -9.72
N LEU A 352 -14.23 22.30 -9.24
CA LEU A 352 -13.95 21.88 -7.88
C LEU A 352 -12.82 20.85 -7.90
N LEU A 353 -11.72 21.19 -7.23
CA LEU A 353 -10.60 20.28 -7.09
C LEU A 353 -10.91 19.25 -6.02
N SER A 354 -10.78 17.98 -6.39
CA SER A 354 -11.06 16.86 -5.48
C SER A 354 -9.81 16.01 -5.28
N CYS A 355 -9.47 15.71 -4.04
CA CYS A 355 -8.40 14.77 -3.73
C CYS A 355 -8.86 13.31 -3.92
N PRO A 356 -8.01 12.38 -4.36
CA PRO A 356 -8.39 10.97 -4.36
C PRO A 356 -8.49 10.45 -2.91
N THR A 357 -9.42 9.52 -2.67
CA THR A 357 -9.44 8.73 -1.43
C THR A 357 -8.29 7.71 -1.40
N PRO A 358 -7.87 7.19 -0.23
CA PRO A 358 -6.88 6.13 -0.15
C PRO A 358 -7.29 4.89 -0.98
N ASP A 359 -6.40 4.47 -1.88
CA ASP A 359 -6.66 3.42 -2.87
C ASP A 359 -6.38 2.00 -2.35
N GLU A 360 -6.44 1.02 -3.25
CA GLU A 360 -6.20 -0.40 -2.99
C GLU A 360 -4.71 -0.78 -2.85
N HIS A 361 -3.80 0.12 -3.21
CA HIS A 361 -2.39 -0.20 -3.32
C HIS A 361 -1.70 -0.23 -1.96
N LEU A 362 -0.58 -0.97 -1.88
CA LEU A 362 0.21 -1.10 -0.66
C LEU A 362 1.15 0.10 -0.43
N ASP A 363 1.42 0.87 -1.48
CA ASP A 363 2.34 2.00 -1.47
C ASP A 363 1.63 3.33 -1.78
N TYR A 364 2.41 4.42 -1.84
CA TYR A 364 1.89 5.78 -2.01
C TYR A 364 2.04 6.33 -3.42
N ARG A 365 2.42 5.53 -4.43
CA ARG A 365 2.74 6.05 -5.77
C ARG A 365 1.56 6.80 -6.39
N SER A 366 0.40 6.15 -6.42
CA SER A 366 -0.83 6.72 -7.00
C SER A 366 -1.27 8.02 -6.32
N ILE A 367 -1.34 8.04 -4.98
CA ILE A 367 -1.73 9.27 -4.25
C ILE A 367 -0.70 10.40 -4.40
N LEU A 368 0.60 10.09 -4.47
CA LEU A 368 1.65 11.08 -4.72
C LEU A 368 1.57 11.64 -6.13
N ASP A 369 1.33 10.80 -7.13
CA ASP A 369 1.22 11.25 -8.52
C ASP A 369 -0.02 12.12 -8.72
N SER A 370 -1.16 11.75 -8.12
CA SER A 370 -2.36 12.58 -8.09
C SER A 370 -2.12 13.91 -7.35
N SER A 371 -1.40 13.89 -6.24
CA SER A 371 -1.06 15.12 -5.49
C SER A 371 -0.15 16.06 -6.29
N LYS A 372 0.82 15.52 -7.05
CA LYS A 372 1.69 16.30 -7.94
C LYS A 372 0.91 16.93 -9.10
N LYS A 373 0.02 16.16 -9.73
CA LYS A 373 -0.86 16.67 -10.81
C LYS A 373 -1.73 17.81 -10.28
N LEU A 374 -2.39 17.59 -9.14
CA LEU A 374 -3.22 18.60 -8.49
C LEU A 374 -2.42 19.86 -8.14
N PHE A 375 -1.20 19.71 -7.62
CA PHE A 375 -0.32 20.84 -7.33
C PHE A 375 0.08 21.61 -8.60
N ALA A 376 0.40 20.91 -9.69
CA ALA A 376 0.76 21.55 -10.96
C ALA A 376 -0.40 22.34 -11.57
N ASP A 377 -1.64 21.88 -11.39
CA ASP A 377 -2.85 22.59 -11.82
C ASP A 377 -3.10 23.86 -10.99
N ILE A 378 -2.80 23.82 -9.68
CA ILE A 378 -2.99 24.93 -8.74
C ILE A 378 -1.88 25.99 -8.87
N CYS A 379 -0.63 25.54 -8.86
CA CYS A 379 0.56 26.37 -8.85
C CYS A 379 1.43 26.04 -10.08
N PRO A 380 1.05 26.50 -11.28
CA PRO A 380 1.81 26.20 -12.49
C PRO A 380 3.21 26.81 -12.40
N ASN A 381 4.22 26.01 -12.74
CA ASN A 381 5.66 26.35 -12.72
C ASN A 381 6.33 26.43 -11.34
N GLU A 382 5.64 26.08 -10.26
CA GLU A 382 6.27 25.97 -8.95
C GLU A 382 6.88 24.57 -8.73
N GLU A 383 7.94 24.49 -7.92
CA GLU A 383 8.55 23.22 -7.57
C GLU A 383 7.71 22.49 -6.51
N PHE A 384 7.46 21.19 -6.72
CA PHE A 384 6.73 20.37 -5.76
C PHE A 384 7.62 19.97 -4.58
N LEU A 385 7.36 20.56 -3.41
CA LEU A 385 8.09 20.34 -2.14
C LEU A 385 9.61 20.58 -2.27
N PRO A 386 10.04 21.83 -2.54
CA PRO A 386 11.46 22.16 -2.68
C PRO A 386 12.20 21.84 -1.39
N LYS A 387 13.46 21.40 -1.52
CA LYS A 387 14.33 21.18 -0.37
C LYS A 387 14.59 22.52 0.31
N LYS A 388 14.03 22.72 1.51
CA LYS A 388 14.44 23.85 2.36
C LYS A 388 15.93 23.68 2.67
N SER A 389 16.76 24.67 2.32
CA SER A 389 18.08 24.79 2.92
C SER A 389 17.89 24.82 4.43
N ALA A 390 18.58 23.95 5.15
CA ALA A 390 18.58 24.01 6.60
C ALA A 390 18.98 25.43 7.01
N ALA A 391 18.19 26.07 7.89
CA ALA A 391 18.64 27.30 8.53
C ALA A 391 19.98 26.97 9.21
N VAL A 392 21.05 27.62 8.74
CA VAL A 392 22.31 27.65 9.45
C VAL A 392 21.99 28.32 10.78
N TYR A 393 21.81 27.52 11.83
CA TYR A 393 21.94 28.05 13.18
C TYR A 393 23.40 28.53 13.23
N ALA A 394 23.59 29.84 13.22
CA ALA A 394 24.88 30.41 13.53
C ALA A 394 25.22 29.94 14.94
N ASP A 395 26.24 29.09 15.07
CA ASP A 395 26.95 28.89 16.31
C ASP A 395 27.56 30.25 16.66
N ASP A 396 26.81 31.06 17.39
CA ASP A 396 27.29 32.27 18.05
C ASP A 396 27.51 31.94 19.54
N ASP A 397 28.21 30.82 19.80
CA ASP A 397 28.94 30.62 21.05
C ASP A 397 30.26 31.39 20.91
N SER A 398 30.16 32.71 21.02
CA SER A 398 31.33 33.53 21.30
C SER A 398 31.68 33.39 22.78
N ASP A 399 32.84 32.77 23.02
CA ASP A 399 33.60 32.85 24.24
C ASP A 399 33.55 34.27 24.83
N SER A 400 32.90 34.39 25.99
CA SER A 400 33.13 35.48 26.93
C SER A 400 33.31 34.89 28.31
N ALA A 401 34.47 34.25 28.49
CA ALA A 401 35.11 34.14 29.79
C ALA A 401 35.88 35.44 30.06
N GLU A 402 35.32 36.30 30.90
CA GLU A 402 36.07 37.08 31.89
C GLU A 402 35.49 36.80 33.28
#